data_AF-A0A7Y1VN64-F1
#
_entry.id   AF-A0A7Y1VN64-F1
#
_cell.length_a   1.000
_cell.length_b   1.000
_cell.length_c   1.000
_cell.angle_alpha   90.00
_cell.angle_beta   90.00
_cell.angle_gamma   90.00
#
_symmetry.space_group_name_H-M   'P 1'
#
loop_
_entity.id
_entity.type
_entity.pdbx_description
1 polymer ?
#
loop_
_entity_poly.entity_id
_entity_poly.type
_entity_poly.pdbx_seq_one_letter_code
_entity_poly.pdbx_strand_id
1 'polypeptide(L)'
;MNLIIINGPNLNLLGSREPDIYGAKSFEEYFTGLQEKYPGVELSYYQSNIEGELISKIQEVGFDLDGIILNAAAYTHTSVGIGDAVKAVKTPVVEVHISNTFAREEFRHQSHISAGAKGVI
;
A
#
# COMPACT_ATOMS: atom_id res chain seq x y z
N MET A 1 10.08 -7.66 14.34
CA MET A 1 9.14 -6.62 13.92
C MET A 1 8.40 -7.17 12.74
N ASN A 2 7.08 -7.20 12.80
CA ASN A 2 6.22 -7.91 11.86
C ASN A 2 5.43 -6.88 11.06
N LEU A 3 5.79 -6.74 9.79
CA LEU A 3 5.23 -5.73 8.89
C LEU A 3 4.57 -6.41 7.69
N ILE A 4 3.50 -5.82 7.19
CA ILE A 4 2.84 -6.25 5.95
C ILE A 4 2.83 -5.12 4.94
N ILE A 5 3.11 -5.45 3.68
CA ILE A 5 2.87 -4.58 2.54
C ILE A 5 1.54 -4.98 1.90
N ILE A 6 0.61 -4.04 1.79
CA ILE A 6 -0.70 -4.21 1.15
C ILE A 6 -0.75 -3.32 -0.08
N ASN A 7 -0.88 -3.93 -1.25
CA ASN A 7 -0.96 -3.25 -2.53
C ASN A 7 -2.36 -3.35 -3.15
N GLY A 8 -2.88 -2.21 -3.56
CA GLY A 8 -4.16 -2.09 -4.24
C GLY A 8 -4.09 -2.37 -5.74
N PRO A 9 -5.08 -1.85 -6.50
CA PRO A 9 -5.30 -2.24 -7.86
C PRO A 9 -4.17 -1.81 -8.80
N ASN A 10 -3.92 -2.64 -9.82
CA ASN A 10 -2.90 -2.48 -10.86
C ASN A 10 -1.44 -2.61 -10.41
N LEU A 11 -1.15 -2.68 -9.11
CA LEU A 11 0.23 -2.83 -8.62
C LEU A 11 0.81 -4.22 -8.88
N ASN A 12 -0.04 -5.22 -9.13
CA ASN A 12 0.39 -6.52 -9.65
C ASN A 12 0.98 -6.44 -11.08
N LEU A 13 0.82 -5.31 -11.77
CA LEU A 13 1.35 -5.10 -13.13
C LEU A 13 2.69 -4.37 -13.15
N LEU A 14 3.28 -4.06 -11.98
CA LEU A 14 4.62 -3.47 -11.89
C LEU A 14 5.64 -4.33 -12.66
N GLY A 15 6.57 -3.67 -13.34
CA GLY A 15 7.55 -4.31 -14.24
C GLY A 15 7.04 -4.58 -15.66
N SER A 16 5.72 -4.64 -15.88
CA SER A 16 5.12 -4.86 -17.21
C SER A 16 4.43 -3.62 -17.80
N ARG A 17 4.01 -2.68 -16.93
CA ARG A 17 3.26 -1.48 -17.31
C ARG A 17 4.08 -0.21 -17.09
N GLU A 18 4.10 0.66 -18.11
CA GLU A 18 4.73 1.99 -18.07
C GLU A 18 6.12 1.97 -17.38
N PRO A 19 7.08 1.15 -17.88
CA PRO A 19 8.34 0.90 -17.19
C PRO A 19 9.19 2.16 -16.99
N ASP A 20 9.01 3.19 -17.83
CA ASP A 20 9.68 4.48 -17.68
C ASP A 20 9.20 5.27 -16.44
N ILE A 21 7.98 4.99 -15.94
CA ILE A 21 7.38 5.66 -14.78
C ILE A 21 7.55 4.82 -13.51
N TYR A 22 7.39 3.50 -13.58
CA TYR A 22 7.34 2.62 -12.40
C TYR A 22 8.54 1.66 -12.27
N GLY A 23 9.42 1.62 -13.26
CA GLY A 23 10.56 0.69 -13.32
C GLY A 23 10.22 -0.66 -13.96
N ALA A 24 11.26 -1.40 -14.36
CA ALA A 24 11.15 -2.67 -15.07
C ALA A 24 11.09 -3.92 -14.17
N LYS A 25 11.25 -3.74 -12.85
CA LYS A 25 11.21 -4.85 -11.88
C LYS A 25 9.78 -5.18 -11.46
N SER A 26 9.49 -6.47 -11.32
CA SER A 26 8.23 -6.90 -10.72
C SER A 26 8.19 -6.55 -9.23
N PHE A 27 6.99 -6.53 -8.63
CA PHE A 27 6.89 -6.28 -7.20
C PHE A 27 7.56 -7.40 -6.38
N GLU A 28 7.47 -8.64 -6.84
CA GLU A 28 8.10 -9.80 -6.19
C GLU A 28 9.62 -9.64 -6.13
N GLU A 29 10.26 -9.15 -7.20
CA GLU A 29 11.70 -8.86 -7.19
C GLU A 29 12.07 -7.77 -6.18
N TYR A 30 11.26 -6.72 -6.06
CA TYR A 30 11.44 -5.70 -5.03
C TYR A 30 11.24 -6.28 -3.62
N PHE A 31 10.22 -7.12 -3.44
CA PHE A 31 9.90 -7.73 -2.16
C PHE A 31 11.03 -8.62 -1.66
N THR A 32 11.60 -9.48 -2.52
CA THR A 32 12.78 -10.29 -2.17
C THR A 32 13.95 -9.39 -1.77
N GLY A 33 14.24 -8.33 -2.52
CA GLY A 33 15.30 -7.39 -2.16
C GLY A 33 15.05 -6.65 -0.83
N LEU A 34 13.79 -6.38 -0.47
CA LEU A 34 13.45 -5.81 0.84
C LEU A 34 13.69 -6.81 1.98
N GLN A 35 13.32 -8.07 1.79
CA GLN A 35 13.58 -9.13 2.77
C GLN A 35 15.08 -9.33 3.00
N GLU A 36 15.89 -9.33 1.95
CA GLU A 36 17.35 -9.43 2.04
C GLU A 36 17.98 -8.20 2.72
N LYS A 37 17.46 -7.01 2.43
CA LYS A 37 17.98 -5.76 3.01
C LYS A 37 17.63 -5.61 4.49
N TYR A 38 16.51 -6.18 4.94
CA TYR A 38 16.01 -6.07 6.30
C TYR A 38 15.78 -7.44 6.95
N PRO A 39 16.82 -8.26 7.15
CA PRO A 39 16.69 -9.65 7.60
C PRO A 39 16.15 -9.80 9.04
N GLY A 40 16.15 -8.73 9.84
CA GLY A 40 15.57 -8.70 11.19
C GLY A 40 14.08 -8.30 11.23
N VAL A 41 13.47 -8.05 10.07
CA VAL A 41 12.05 -7.69 9.92
C VAL A 41 11.33 -8.84 9.24
N GLU A 42 10.26 -9.33 9.86
CA GLU A 42 9.37 -10.29 9.23
C GLU A 42 8.42 -9.52 8.30
N LEU A 43 8.73 -9.58 7.00
CA LEU A 43 7.94 -8.93 5.95
C LEU A 43 6.99 -9.93 5.31
N SER A 44 5.72 -9.56 5.24
CA SER A 44 4.67 -10.26 4.49
C SER A 44 4.09 -9.34 3.41
N TYR A 45 3.45 -9.94 2.39
CA TYR A 45 2.93 -9.22 1.24
C TYR A 45 1.52 -9.72 0.88
N TYR A 46 0.64 -8.77 0.54
CA TYR A 46 -0.67 -9.02 -0.03
C TYR A 46 -1.00 -8.00 -1.12
N GLN A 47 -1.65 -8.46 -2.19
CA GLN A 47 -2.15 -7.60 -3.26
C GLN A 47 -3.54 -8.05 -3.69
N SER A 48 -4.40 -7.07 -3.97
CA SER A 48 -5.67 -7.32 -4.63
C SER A 48 -6.12 -6.13 -5.48
N ASN A 49 -6.85 -6.44 -6.55
CA ASN A 49 -7.57 -5.45 -7.36
C ASN A 49 -8.98 -5.14 -6.80
N ILE A 50 -9.44 -5.93 -5.82
CA ILE A 50 -10.80 -5.87 -5.27
C ILE A 50 -10.78 -5.08 -3.97
N GLU A 51 -11.52 -3.97 -3.93
CA GLU A 51 -11.58 -3.06 -2.77
C GLU A 51 -11.93 -3.79 -1.47
N GLY A 52 -12.97 -4.64 -1.49
CA GLY A 52 -13.41 -5.39 -0.32
C GLY A 52 -12.38 -6.37 0.23
N GLU A 53 -11.52 -6.94 -0.64
CA GLU A 53 -10.43 -7.81 -0.21
C GLU A 53 -9.33 -7.04 0.52
N LEU A 54 -9.01 -5.83 0.05
CA LEU A 54 -8.07 -4.93 0.73
C LEU A 54 -8.61 -4.52 2.11
N ILE A 55 -9.88 -4.16 2.19
CA ILE A 55 -10.56 -3.84 3.46
C ILE A 55 -10.48 -5.05 4.41
N SER A 56 -10.80 -6.24 3.91
CA SER A 56 -10.78 -7.47 4.70
C SER A 56 -9.37 -7.77 5.22
N LYS A 57 -8.35 -7.63 4.36
CA LYS A 57 -6.96 -7.84 4.78
C LYS A 57 -6.51 -6.82 5.83
N ILE A 58 -6.86 -5.55 5.67
CA ILE A 58 -6.55 -4.50 6.67
C ILE A 58 -7.18 -4.86 8.02
N GLN A 59 -8.43 -5.31 8.05
CA GLN A 59 -9.11 -5.71 9.28
C GLN A 59 -8.51 -6.97 9.90
N GLU A 60 -8.12 -7.95 9.07
CA GLU A 60 -7.51 -9.21 9.49
C GLU A 60 -6.19 -8.97 10.25
N VAL A 61 -5.32 -8.09 9.74
CA VAL A 61 -3.98 -7.86 10.29
C VAL A 61 -3.88 -6.61 11.16
N GLY A 62 -4.97 -5.87 11.28
CA GLY A 62 -5.06 -4.55 11.88
C GLY A 62 -4.93 -4.50 13.40
N PHE A 63 -4.71 -5.63 14.06
CA PHE A 63 -4.68 -5.72 15.52
C PHE A 63 -3.44 -6.38 16.10
N ASP A 64 -2.68 -7.12 15.28
CA ASP A 64 -1.60 -8.00 15.76
C ASP A 64 -0.21 -7.68 15.18
N LEU A 65 -0.13 -6.76 14.21
CA LEU A 65 1.13 -6.40 13.54
C LEU A 65 1.75 -5.12 14.09
N ASP A 66 3.05 -4.97 13.87
CA ASP A 66 3.79 -3.76 14.23
C ASP A 66 3.54 -2.60 13.23
N GLY A 67 3.10 -2.92 12.01
CA GLY A 67 2.77 -1.90 11.01
C GLY A 67 2.26 -2.44 9.67
N ILE A 68 1.51 -1.59 8.97
CA ILE A 68 1.01 -1.82 7.61
C ILE A 68 1.58 -0.74 6.68
N ILE A 69 2.23 -1.17 5.60
CA ILE A 69 2.64 -0.31 4.49
C ILE A 69 1.56 -0.45 3.41
N LEU A 70 0.77 0.60 3.20
CA LEU A 70 -0.38 0.57 2.30
C LEU A 70 -0.13 1.44 1.07
N ASN A 71 -0.13 0.84 -0.10
CA ASN A 71 -0.31 1.57 -1.36
C ASN A 71 -1.66 1.15 -1.97
N ALA A 72 -2.70 1.94 -1.72
CA ALA A 72 -4.04 1.66 -2.26
C ALA A 72 -4.20 2.08 -3.73
N ALA A 73 -3.14 2.57 -4.38
CA ALA A 73 -3.11 3.01 -5.76
C ALA A 73 -4.29 3.95 -6.09
N ALA A 74 -5.10 3.63 -7.11
CA ALA A 74 -6.24 4.47 -7.47
C ALA A 74 -7.29 4.60 -6.35
N TYR A 75 -7.42 3.60 -5.48
CA TYR A 75 -8.39 3.65 -4.38
C TYR A 75 -8.02 4.67 -3.29
N THR A 76 -6.76 5.13 -3.25
CA THR A 76 -6.40 6.31 -2.43
C THR A 76 -7.33 7.49 -2.69
N HIS A 77 -7.73 7.69 -3.95
CA HIS A 77 -8.48 8.87 -4.40
C HIS A 77 -9.98 8.64 -4.50
N THR A 78 -10.46 7.41 -4.25
CA THR A 78 -11.87 7.06 -4.47
C THR A 78 -12.50 6.28 -3.33
N SER A 79 -11.73 5.56 -2.52
CA SER A 79 -12.24 4.66 -1.49
C SER A 79 -12.33 5.32 -0.12
N VAL A 80 -13.53 5.74 0.25
CA VAL A 80 -13.86 6.07 1.64
C VAL A 80 -13.81 4.81 2.52
N GLY A 81 -14.20 3.64 1.97
CA GLY A 81 -14.23 2.38 2.71
C GLY A 81 -12.87 1.92 3.22
N ILE A 82 -11.81 2.01 2.40
CA ILE A 82 -10.44 1.74 2.84
C ILE A 82 -9.98 2.79 3.86
N GLY A 83 -10.32 4.08 3.66
CA GLY A 83 -10.01 5.14 4.62
C GLY A 83 -10.61 4.88 6.00
N ASP A 84 -11.84 4.39 6.07
CA ASP A 84 -12.49 4.04 7.34
C ASP A 84 -11.94 2.75 7.95
N ALA A 85 -11.59 1.75 7.13
CA ALA A 85 -10.90 0.55 7.60
C ALA A 85 -9.55 0.90 8.27
N VAL A 86 -8.78 1.81 7.67
CA VAL A 86 -7.51 2.29 8.24
C VAL A 86 -7.71 3.00 9.58
N LYS A 87 -8.78 3.78 9.76
CA LYS A 87 -9.09 4.43 11.05
C LYS A 87 -9.57 3.45 12.12
N ALA A 88 -10.14 2.31 11.72
CA ALA A 88 -10.74 1.33 12.64
C ALA A 88 -9.71 0.38 13.27
N VAL A 89 -8.54 0.22 12.64
CA VAL A 89 -7.48 -0.70 13.10
C VAL A 89 -6.53 -0.03 14.09
N LYS A 90 -5.83 -0.84 14.92
CA LYS A 90 -4.85 -0.36 15.89
C LYS A 90 -3.43 -0.35 15.34
N THR A 91 -3.12 -1.29 14.44
CA THR A 91 -1.84 -1.37 13.74
C THR A 91 -1.58 -0.06 13.00
N PRO A 92 -0.42 0.60 13.17
CA PRO A 92 -0.12 1.83 12.47
C PRO A 92 0.00 1.60 10.97
N VAL A 93 -0.71 2.42 10.18
CA VAL A 93 -0.68 2.38 8.72
C VAL A 93 0.17 3.54 8.20
N VAL A 94 1.10 3.27 7.28
CA VAL A 94 1.81 4.27 6.48
C VAL A 94 1.35 4.15 5.04
N GLU A 95 0.86 5.26 4.48
CA GLU A 95 0.49 5.34 3.08
C GLU A 95 1.73 5.55 2.21
N VAL A 96 1.84 4.85 1.08
CA VAL A 96 2.98 4.96 0.17
C VAL A 96 2.51 5.08 -1.28
N HIS A 97 3.12 5.99 -2.02
CA HIS A 97 2.95 6.15 -3.46
C HIS A 97 4.29 6.03 -4.18
N ILE A 98 4.34 5.28 -5.29
CA ILE A 98 5.57 5.14 -6.09
C ILE A 98 5.87 6.42 -6.87
N SER A 99 4.82 7.05 -7.43
CA SER A 99 4.94 8.30 -8.19
C SER A 99 4.56 9.51 -7.34
N ASN A 100 5.11 10.69 -7.65
CA ASN A 100 4.65 11.94 -7.07
C ASN A 100 3.20 12.25 -7.50
N THR A 101 2.24 12.03 -6.60
CA THR A 101 0.80 12.24 -6.87
C THR A 101 0.45 13.71 -7.10
N PHE A 102 1.15 14.65 -6.46
CA PHE A 102 0.92 16.09 -6.61
C PHE A 102 1.42 16.66 -7.94
N ALA A 103 2.34 15.96 -8.62
CA ALA A 103 2.78 16.33 -9.97
C ALA A 103 1.85 15.80 -11.07
N ARG A 104 0.78 15.09 -10.69
CA ARG A 104 -0.16 14.44 -11.61
C ARG A 104 -1.51 15.15 -11.63
N GLU A 105 -2.52 14.50 -12.20
CA GLU A 105 -3.87 15.04 -12.33
C GLU A 105 -4.47 15.45 -10.97
N GLU A 106 -5.29 16.50 -10.96
CA GLU A 106 -5.84 17.11 -9.74
C GLU A 106 -6.57 16.10 -8.84
N PHE A 107 -7.29 15.13 -9.43
CA PHE A 107 -7.99 14.10 -8.66
C PHE A 107 -7.03 13.19 -7.85
N ARG A 108 -5.72 13.22 -8.11
CA ARG A 108 -4.71 12.47 -7.36
C ARG A 108 -4.12 13.24 -6.18
N HIS A 109 -4.46 14.53 -6.04
CA HIS A 109 -3.89 15.37 -4.99
C HIS A 109 -4.58 15.14 -3.64
N GLN A 110 -5.76 14.52 -3.64
CA GLN A 110 -6.52 14.21 -2.44
C GLN A 110 -6.50 12.71 -2.15
N SER A 111 -6.16 12.36 -0.90
CA SER A 111 -6.22 11.00 -0.37
C SER A 111 -7.36 10.89 0.64
N HIS A 112 -8.19 9.85 0.50
CA HIS A 112 -9.17 9.46 1.52
C HIS A 112 -8.56 8.62 2.65
N ILE A 113 -7.29 8.23 2.52
CA ILE A 113 -6.58 7.34 3.44
C ILE A 113 -5.67 8.12 4.38
N SER A 114 -5.00 9.18 3.89
CA SER A 114 -3.94 9.88 4.63
C SER A 114 -4.39 10.39 6.00
N ALA A 115 -5.65 10.78 6.15
CA ALA A 115 -6.19 11.26 7.43
C ALA A 115 -6.25 10.18 8.53
N GLY A 116 -6.32 8.90 8.15
CA GLY A 116 -6.26 7.76 9.08
C GLY A 116 -4.86 7.15 9.22
N ALA A 117 -3.95 7.46 8.30
CA ALA A 117 -2.58 6.96 8.33
C ALA A 117 -1.69 7.76 9.30
N LYS A 118 -0.57 7.17 9.71
CA LYS A 118 0.48 7.84 10.51
C LYS A 118 1.31 8.81 9.68
N GLY A 119 1.35 8.62 8.38
CA GLY A 119 2.08 9.45 7.43
C GLY A 119 1.89 8.95 6.01
N VAL A 120 2.36 9.75 5.06
CA VAL A 120 2.37 9.45 3.63
C VAL A 120 3.78 9.67 3.08
N ILE A 121 4.22 8.78 2.19
CA ILE A 121 5.49 8.85 1.46
C ILE A 121 5.20 8.85 -0.04
#